data_AF-A0A1X4JJR4-F1
#
_entry.id   AF-A0A1X4JJR4-F1
#
_cell.length_a   1.000
_cell.length_b   1.000
_cell.length_c   1.000
_cell.angle_alpha   90.00
_cell.angle_beta   90.00
_cell.angle_gamma   90.00
#
_symmetry.space_group_name_H-M   'P 1'
#
loop_
_entity.id
_entity.type
_entity.pdbx_description
1 polymer ?
#
loop_
_entity_poly.entity_id
_entity_poly.type
_entity_poly.pdbx_seq_one_letter_code
_entity_poly.pdbx_strand_id
1 'polypeptide(L)'
;MRFLKGAMLVIATMVVALMVRSHGLVAEAATTYAVDMAGLPAKQQTEAKAAMAIWTNTLQMPTLFSGNPTDPEAVNVTMMWSTDGVASPGADDPLGLTETTTLGDKRTVVITLYQREIERAFAKTAYMKRHDLVVSVWEHELGHALGLQHNTTNEHDIMYPRNLGPTQRITGWDLQNLPFTVKPSVLSDVSDHSSNWLDSQNVSNQMTAWLAIPAKVPRIFYHLIAGLLGMVTIAIVATILLTRRSVVSAEQRAKNFASLK
;
A
#
# COMPACT_ATOMS: atom_id res chain seq x y z
N MET A 1 39.40 21.89 -37.31
CA MET A 1 38.64 22.84 -36.47
C MET A 1 37.25 22.35 -36.01
N ARG A 2 36.63 21.30 -36.59
CA ARG A 2 35.32 20.79 -36.13
C ARG A 2 35.38 19.78 -34.96
N PHE A 3 36.49 19.08 -34.76
CA PHE A 3 36.63 18.08 -33.69
C PHE A 3 36.94 18.66 -32.29
N LEU A 4 37.60 19.82 -32.19
CA LEU A 4 37.87 20.45 -30.88
C LEU A 4 36.63 21.07 -30.22
N LYS A 5 35.62 21.49 -31.01
CA LYS A 5 34.38 22.07 -30.46
C LYS A 5 33.45 21.02 -29.84
N GLY A 6 33.48 19.78 -30.35
CA GLY A 6 32.70 18.67 -29.80
C GLY A 6 33.25 18.17 -28.46
N ALA A 7 34.57 18.06 -28.32
CA ALA A 7 35.21 17.63 -27.08
C ALA A 7 35.06 18.66 -25.95
N MET A 8 35.15 19.96 -26.25
CA MET A 8 34.91 21.02 -25.27
C MET A 8 33.46 21.06 -24.78
N LEU A 9 32.48 20.77 -25.66
CA LEU A 9 31.08 20.75 -25.28
C LEU A 9 30.77 19.59 -24.32
N VAL A 10 31.35 18.41 -24.56
CA VAL A 10 31.18 17.22 -23.69
C VAL A 10 31.87 17.39 -22.33
N ILE A 11 33.04 18.04 -22.30
CA ILE A 11 33.74 18.34 -21.04
C ILE A 11 33.00 19.44 -20.27
N ALA A 12 32.45 20.46 -20.94
CA ALA A 12 31.65 21.49 -20.29
C ALA A 12 30.33 20.95 -19.73
N THR A 13 29.62 20.05 -20.44
CA THR A 13 28.42 19.39 -19.88
C THR A 13 28.76 18.40 -18.77
N MET A 14 29.89 17.68 -18.83
CA MET A 14 30.32 16.83 -17.71
C MET A 14 30.75 17.65 -16.49
N VAL A 15 31.39 18.81 -16.66
CA VAL A 15 31.76 19.70 -15.54
C VAL A 15 30.52 20.38 -14.96
N VAL A 16 29.52 20.75 -15.75
CA VAL A 16 28.22 21.23 -15.23
C VAL A 16 27.45 20.12 -14.53
N ALA A 17 27.44 18.89 -15.06
CA ALA A 17 26.80 17.74 -14.41
C ALA A 17 27.54 17.27 -13.13
N LEU A 18 28.86 17.47 -13.04
CA LEU A 18 29.61 17.24 -11.80
C LEU A 18 29.51 18.42 -10.82
N MET A 19 29.37 19.66 -11.28
CA MET A 19 29.19 20.83 -10.40
C MET A 19 27.77 20.94 -9.82
N VAL A 20 26.76 20.32 -10.44
CA VAL A 20 25.45 20.10 -9.78
C VAL A 20 25.56 19.05 -8.66
N ARG A 21 26.59 18.20 -8.67
CA ARG A 21 26.80 17.12 -7.69
C ARG A 21 27.82 17.43 -6.58
N SER A 22 28.34 18.66 -6.54
CA SER A 22 29.31 19.10 -5.53
C SER A 22 28.88 20.37 -4.79
N HIS A 23 27.58 20.60 -4.64
CA HIS A 23 27.11 21.35 -3.48
C HIS A 23 27.22 20.38 -2.30
N GLY A 24 27.94 20.82 -1.28
CA GLY A 24 28.34 20.01 -0.17
C GLY A 24 27.17 19.40 0.59
N LEU A 25 27.52 18.84 1.74
CA LEU A 25 26.66 18.53 2.87
C LEU A 25 25.74 19.73 3.19
N VAL A 26 24.71 19.95 2.38
CA VAL A 26 23.57 20.77 2.73
C VAL A 26 22.57 19.73 3.16
N ALA A 27 22.36 19.64 4.47
CA ALA A 27 21.09 19.15 4.96
C ALA A 27 20.04 20.07 4.31
N GLU A 28 19.56 19.67 3.12
CA GLU A 28 18.36 20.23 2.53
C GLU A 28 17.35 20.17 3.67
N ALA A 29 16.91 21.35 4.12
CA ALA A 29 16.07 21.46 5.31
C ALA A 29 14.93 20.49 5.10
N ALA A 30 14.91 19.40 5.87
CA ALA A 30 13.94 18.33 5.65
C ALA A 30 12.58 18.99 5.78
N THR A 31 11.80 19.03 4.69
CA THR A 31 10.46 19.61 4.71
C THR A 31 9.71 18.97 5.85
N THR A 32 9.35 19.76 6.85
CA THR A 32 8.59 19.27 8.01
C THR A 32 7.13 19.62 7.83
N TYR A 33 6.28 18.78 8.40
CA TYR A 33 4.84 18.90 8.30
C TYR A 33 4.30 19.27 9.68
N ALA A 34 3.69 20.45 9.77
CA ALA A 34 3.03 20.93 10.97
C ALA A 34 1.58 20.42 10.96
N VAL A 35 1.33 19.34 11.71
CA VAL A 35 0.03 18.64 11.68
C VAL A 35 -0.89 19.13 12.79
N ASP A 36 -2.03 19.68 12.40
CA ASP A 36 -3.14 20.02 13.30
C ASP A 36 -4.21 18.91 13.28
N MET A 37 -4.47 18.34 14.45
CA MET A 37 -5.47 17.30 14.68
C MET A 37 -6.60 17.77 15.62
N ALA A 38 -6.69 19.06 15.94
CA ALA A 38 -7.69 19.58 16.88
C ALA A 38 -9.13 19.29 16.42
N GLY A 39 -9.36 19.21 15.10
CA GLY A 39 -10.64 18.84 14.49
C GLY A 39 -10.98 17.34 14.56
N LEU A 40 -10.09 16.48 15.07
CA LEU A 40 -10.31 15.04 15.14
C LEU A 40 -10.81 14.59 16.52
N PRO A 41 -11.77 13.66 16.62
CA PRO A 41 -12.07 12.97 17.87
C PRO A 41 -10.86 12.17 18.38
N ALA A 42 -10.77 11.95 19.70
CA ALA A 42 -9.58 11.34 20.33
C ALA A 42 -9.17 9.97 19.74
N LYS A 43 -10.15 9.14 19.35
CA LYS A 43 -9.89 7.85 18.71
C LYS A 43 -9.23 8.04 17.34
N GLN A 44 -9.74 8.95 16.53
CA GLN A 44 -9.19 9.30 15.22
C GLN A 44 -7.82 9.97 15.33
N GLN A 45 -7.55 10.74 16.38
CA GLN A 45 -6.19 11.24 16.65
C GLN A 45 -5.20 10.09 16.88
N THR A 46 -5.64 9.01 17.54
CA THR A 46 -4.80 7.83 17.77
C THR A 46 -4.53 7.09 16.45
N GLU A 47 -5.56 6.95 15.61
CA GLU A 47 -5.45 6.36 14.27
C GLU A 47 -4.53 7.20 13.34
N ALA A 48 -4.69 8.52 13.32
CA ALA A 48 -3.83 9.44 12.58
C ALA A 48 -2.37 9.36 13.02
N LYS A 49 -2.11 9.36 14.34
CA LYS A 49 -0.75 9.20 14.88
C LYS A 49 -0.11 7.86 14.50
N ALA A 50 -0.89 6.79 14.44
CA ALA A 50 -0.40 5.50 13.98
C ALA A 50 0.02 5.56 12.49
N ALA A 51 -0.79 6.18 11.63
CA ALA A 51 -0.43 6.37 10.22
C ALA A 51 0.81 7.26 10.03
N MET A 52 0.92 8.35 10.79
CA MET A 52 2.12 9.21 10.81
C MET A 52 3.36 8.42 11.23
N ALA A 53 3.23 7.52 12.22
CA ALA A 53 4.32 6.67 12.67
C ALA A 53 4.78 5.67 11.60
N ILE A 54 3.88 5.18 10.75
CA ILE A 54 4.24 4.31 9.62
C ILE A 54 5.18 5.04 8.67
N TRP A 55 4.83 6.27 8.27
CA TRP A 55 5.67 7.11 7.42
C TRP A 55 7.00 7.49 8.06
N THR A 56 7.02 7.94 9.32
CA THR A 56 8.27 8.34 10.01
C THR A 56 9.23 7.16 10.20
N ASN A 57 8.69 5.98 10.53
CA ASN A 57 9.49 4.77 10.68
C ASN A 57 10.03 4.28 9.34
N THR A 58 9.20 4.26 8.30
CA THR A 58 9.60 3.82 6.96
C THR A 58 10.68 4.73 6.40
N LEU A 59 10.50 6.05 6.49
CA LEU A 59 11.47 7.04 6.01
C LEU A 59 12.69 7.19 6.93
N GLN A 60 12.66 6.62 8.14
CA GLN A 60 13.64 6.86 9.20
C GLN A 60 13.85 8.37 9.46
N MET A 61 12.72 9.09 9.51
CA MET A 61 12.62 10.54 9.71
C MET A 61 11.67 10.84 10.89
N PRO A 62 12.13 10.74 12.14
CA PRO A 62 11.28 10.89 13.32
C PRO A 62 10.66 12.29 13.47
N THR A 63 11.27 13.31 12.86
CA THR A 63 10.82 14.72 12.90
C THR A 63 9.95 15.11 11.70
N LEU A 64 9.58 14.17 10.82
CA LEU A 64 8.82 14.47 9.60
C LEU A 64 7.54 15.26 9.91
N PHE A 65 6.80 14.86 10.94
CA PHE A 65 5.55 15.52 11.36
C PHE A 65 5.68 16.34 12.66
N SER A 66 6.87 16.89 12.91
CA SER A 66 7.11 17.77 14.08
C SER A 66 7.28 19.24 13.68
N GLY A 67 6.76 19.64 12.52
CA GLY A 67 6.88 21.01 12.02
C GLY A 67 6.15 22.02 12.91
N ASN A 68 6.66 23.26 12.94
CA ASN A 68 5.98 24.36 13.61
C ASN A 68 5.05 25.08 12.60
N PRO A 69 3.75 25.27 12.87
CA PRO A 69 2.83 25.90 11.93
C PRO A 69 3.17 27.37 11.59
N THR A 70 4.02 28.03 12.38
CA THR A 70 4.50 29.39 12.10
C THR A 70 5.81 29.43 11.31
N ASP A 71 6.45 28.28 11.09
CA ASP A 71 7.63 28.18 10.24
C ASP A 71 7.21 28.39 8.77
N PRO A 72 7.85 29.31 8.03
CA PRO A 72 7.55 29.52 6.61
C PRO A 72 7.88 28.31 5.74
N GLU A 73 8.86 27.48 6.13
CA GLU A 73 9.31 26.32 5.36
C GLU A 73 8.52 25.04 5.70
N ALA A 74 7.72 25.05 6.75
CA ALA A 74 6.87 23.92 7.13
C ALA A 74 5.57 23.91 6.33
N VAL A 75 5.18 22.71 5.88
CA VAL A 75 3.87 22.47 5.28
C VAL A 75 2.83 22.34 6.38
N ASN A 76 1.79 23.17 6.35
CA ASN A 76 0.70 23.05 7.31
C ASN A 76 -0.28 21.96 6.85
N VAL A 77 -0.58 21.00 7.72
CA VAL A 77 -1.52 19.92 7.43
C VAL A 77 -2.65 19.96 8.46
N THR A 78 -3.89 20.15 8.02
CA THR A 78 -5.07 20.06 8.87
C THR A 78 -5.78 18.75 8.61
N MET A 79 -6.01 17.97 9.67
CA MET A 79 -6.72 16.69 9.58
C MET A 79 -8.14 16.83 10.10
N MET A 80 -9.10 16.36 9.31
CA MET A 80 -10.54 16.50 9.55
C MET A 80 -11.25 15.16 9.51
N TRP A 81 -12.29 15.05 10.32
CA TRP A 81 -13.17 13.89 10.35
C TRP A 81 -14.59 14.35 10.02
N SER A 82 -15.07 13.98 8.84
CA SER A 82 -16.42 14.33 8.42
C SER A 82 -17.41 13.23 8.78
N THR A 83 -18.47 13.61 9.51
CA THR A 83 -19.66 12.78 9.70
C THR A 83 -20.62 12.88 8.52
N ASP A 84 -20.58 14.01 7.84
CA ASP A 84 -21.31 14.26 6.60
C ASP A 84 -20.56 13.53 5.50
N GLY A 85 -21.16 12.47 4.98
CA GLY A 85 -20.59 11.72 3.86
C GLY A 85 -20.49 12.58 2.61
N VAL A 86 -20.05 11.97 1.51
CA VAL A 86 -19.95 12.69 0.23
C VAL A 86 -21.36 13.08 -0.23
N ALA A 87 -21.52 14.27 -0.80
CA ALA A 87 -22.82 14.87 -1.13
C ALA A 87 -23.72 14.01 -2.07
N SER A 88 -23.18 12.98 -2.72
CA SER A 88 -23.93 12.02 -3.54
C SER A 88 -23.29 10.62 -3.47
N PRO A 89 -23.65 9.81 -2.46
CA PRO A 89 -22.85 8.64 -2.13
C PRO A 89 -23.18 7.39 -2.96
N GLY A 90 -22.20 6.92 -3.73
CA GLY A 90 -22.15 5.66 -4.49
C GLY A 90 -21.31 4.54 -3.85
N ALA A 91 -20.98 3.52 -4.64
CA ALA A 91 -20.21 2.36 -4.17
C ALA A 91 -18.68 2.57 -4.23
N ASP A 92 -18.23 3.54 -5.03
CA ASP A 92 -16.83 3.93 -5.25
C ASP A 92 -16.55 5.32 -4.64
N ASP A 93 -17.27 5.70 -3.58
CA ASP A 93 -17.07 7.00 -2.94
C ASP A 93 -15.68 7.09 -2.28
N PRO A 94 -15.08 8.30 -2.28
CA PRO A 94 -13.82 8.52 -1.58
C PRO A 94 -13.98 8.23 -0.08
N LEU A 95 -13.07 7.41 0.44
CA LEU A 95 -12.94 7.18 1.90
C LEU A 95 -12.24 8.35 2.59
N GLY A 96 -11.35 9.00 1.83
CA GLY A 96 -10.61 10.19 2.21
C GLY A 96 -10.41 11.10 1.00
N LEU A 97 -10.03 12.34 1.29
CA LEU A 97 -9.63 13.33 0.30
C LEU A 97 -8.53 14.20 0.89
N THR A 98 -7.50 14.43 0.09
CA THR A 98 -6.43 15.38 0.39
C THR A 98 -6.48 16.55 -0.59
N GLU A 99 -6.69 17.75 -0.07
CA GLU A 99 -6.70 18.99 -0.84
C GLU A 99 -5.43 19.79 -0.52
N THR A 100 -4.65 20.13 -1.54
CA THR A 100 -3.48 21.00 -1.38
C THR A 100 -3.82 22.38 -1.95
N THR A 101 -3.61 23.41 -1.14
CA THR A 101 -3.69 24.82 -1.55
C THR A 101 -2.36 25.50 -1.28
N THR A 102 -2.01 26.46 -2.12
CA THR A 102 -0.86 27.34 -1.87
C THR A 102 -1.38 28.74 -1.57
N LEU A 103 -1.04 29.27 -0.39
CA LEU A 103 -1.41 30.63 0.02
C LEU A 103 -0.13 31.48 0.09
N GLY A 104 0.13 32.24 -0.97
CA GLY A 104 1.44 32.87 -1.18
C GLY A 104 2.48 31.81 -1.52
N ASP A 105 3.60 31.78 -0.79
CA ASP A 105 4.64 30.75 -0.92
C ASP A 105 4.41 29.56 0.03
N LYS A 106 3.40 29.63 0.90
CA LYS A 106 3.14 28.59 1.91
C LYS A 106 2.17 27.54 1.41
N ARG A 107 2.61 26.27 1.46
CA ARG A 107 1.76 25.10 1.16
C ARG A 107 0.92 24.75 2.39
N THR A 108 -0.38 24.63 2.17
CA THR A 108 -1.36 24.16 3.15
C THR A 108 -2.10 22.95 2.58
N VAL A 109 -2.27 21.93 3.40
CA VAL A 109 -2.94 20.67 3.04
C VAL A 109 -4.09 20.45 4.01
N VAL A 110 -5.25 20.06 3.48
CA VAL A 110 -6.38 19.59 4.28
C VAL A 110 -6.62 18.13 3.92
N ILE A 111 -6.63 17.27 4.93
CA ILE A 111 -7.00 15.86 4.78
C ILE A 111 -8.33 15.64 5.47
N THR A 112 -9.33 15.15 4.74
CA THR A 112 -10.64 14.82 5.29
C THR A 112 -10.93 13.34 5.10
N LEU A 113 -11.23 12.61 6.19
CA LEU A 113 -11.79 11.27 6.10
C LEU A 113 -13.30 11.28 6.32
N TYR A 114 -14.02 10.45 5.56
CA TYR A 114 -15.48 10.39 5.58
C TYR A 114 -15.97 9.16 6.34
N GLN A 115 -16.55 9.39 7.52
CA GLN A 115 -16.96 8.32 8.43
C GLN A 115 -17.92 7.34 7.77
N ARG A 116 -18.98 7.84 7.14
CA ARG A 116 -20.06 7.01 6.60
C ARG A 116 -19.55 6.05 5.52
N GLU A 117 -18.61 6.49 4.72
CA GLU A 117 -18.00 5.81 3.59
C GLU A 117 -17.01 4.77 4.10
N ILE A 118 -16.21 5.13 5.12
CA ILE A 118 -15.37 4.19 5.85
C ILE A 118 -16.20 3.05 6.46
N GLU A 119 -17.32 3.34 7.12
CA GLU A 119 -18.17 2.28 7.69
C GLU A 119 -18.78 1.39 6.60
N ARG A 120 -19.20 1.97 5.47
CA ARG A 120 -19.70 1.22 4.31
C ARG A 120 -18.62 0.33 3.68
N ALA A 121 -17.39 0.83 3.56
CA ALA A 121 -16.25 0.10 3.03
C ALA A 121 -15.80 -0.98 4.01
N PHE A 122 -15.80 -0.73 5.31
CA PHE A 122 -15.43 -1.71 6.32
C PHE A 122 -16.29 -2.97 6.27
N ALA A 123 -17.58 -2.82 5.96
CA ALA A 123 -18.49 -3.96 5.78
C ALA A 123 -18.12 -4.86 4.59
N LYS A 124 -17.38 -4.34 3.61
CA LYS A 124 -17.05 -5.02 2.34
C LYS A 124 -15.57 -5.40 2.19
N THR A 125 -14.70 -4.77 2.97
CA THR A 125 -13.25 -4.96 2.89
C THR A 125 -12.76 -6.09 3.78
N ALA A 126 -11.56 -6.58 3.46
CA ALA A 126 -10.90 -7.69 4.14
C ALA A 126 -10.27 -7.32 5.49
N TYR A 127 -10.31 -6.05 5.92
CA TYR A 127 -9.77 -5.67 7.24
C TYR A 127 -10.53 -6.36 8.36
N MET A 128 -9.80 -6.92 9.31
CA MET A 128 -10.39 -7.51 10.50
C MET A 128 -10.96 -6.45 11.45
N LYS A 129 -10.24 -5.34 11.63
CA LYS A 129 -10.62 -4.27 12.54
C LYS A 129 -10.83 -2.98 11.76
N ARG A 130 -11.86 -2.23 12.15
CA ARG A 130 -12.16 -0.91 11.61
C ARG A 130 -10.99 0.07 11.81
N HIS A 131 -10.28 -0.08 12.93
CA HIS A 131 -9.06 0.67 13.22
C HIS A 131 -8.04 0.55 12.08
N ASP A 132 -7.74 -0.67 11.63
CA ASP A 132 -6.72 -0.95 10.62
C ASP A 132 -7.10 -0.32 9.25
N LEU A 133 -8.40 -0.34 8.91
CA LEU A 133 -8.89 0.38 7.73
C LEU A 133 -8.65 1.88 7.85
N VAL A 134 -9.05 2.51 8.97
CA VAL A 134 -8.90 3.96 9.15
C VAL A 134 -7.44 4.39 9.13
N VAL A 135 -6.56 3.63 9.77
CA VAL A 135 -5.10 3.87 9.73
C VAL A 135 -4.59 3.81 8.30
N SER A 136 -4.98 2.80 7.52
CA SER A 136 -4.57 2.65 6.12
C SER A 136 -5.07 3.80 5.23
N VAL A 137 -6.29 4.29 5.45
CA VAL A 137 -6.79 5.46 4.70
C VAL A 137 -6.01 6.72 5.11
N TRP A 138 -5.76 6.95 6.40
CA TRP A 138 -4.88 8.07 6.81
C TRP A 138 -3.47 7.95 6.23
N GLU A 139 -2.90 6.75 6.16
CA GLU A 139 -1.58 6.50 5.59
C GLU A 139 -1.54 6.89 4.11
N HIS A 140 -2.55 6.49 3.33
CA HIS A 140 -2.72 6.87 1.93
C HIS A 140 -2.83 8.39 1.75
N GLU A 141 -3.74 9.04 2.48
CA GLU A 141 -3.95 10.47 2.37
C GLU A 141 -2.72 11.29 2.83
N LEU A 142 -1.99 10.80 3.85
CA LEU A 142 -0.70 11.39 4.22
C LEU A 142 0.31 11.29 3.06
N GLY A 143 0.30 10.23 2.26
CA GLY A 143 1.11 10.16 1.04
C GLY A 143 0.81 11.32 0.08
N HIS A 144 -0.46 11.65 -0.14
CA HIS A 144 -0.83 12.85 -0.90
C HIS A 144 -0.35 14.14 -0.26
N ALA A 145 -0.46 14.26 1.07
CA ALA A 145 0.07 15.41 1.80
C ALA A 145 1.59 15.56 1.64
N LEU A 146 2.32 14.43 1.62
CA LEU A 146 3.75 14.38 1.35
C LEU A 146 4.10 14.75 -0.11
N GLY A 147 3.12 14.72 -1.03
CA GLY A 147 3.28 15.13 -2.43
C GLY A 147 3.12 13.98 -3.44
N LEU A 148 2.75 12.78 -3.00
CA LEU A 148 2.58 11.64 -3.87
C LEU A 148 1.27 11.73 -4.66
N GLN A 149 1.30 11.17 -5.86
CA GLN A 149 0.14 10.96 -6.71
C GLN A 149 -0.26 9.50 -6.65
N HIS A 150 -1.47 9.19 -7.13
CA HIS A 150 -1.90 7.80 -7.23
C HIS A 150 -0.95 6.97 -8.11
N ASN A 151 -0.56 5.80 -7.61
CA ASN A 151 0.07 4.75 -8.39
C ASN A 151 -1.02 3.84 -8.95
N THR A 152 -1.36 3.95 -10.23
CA THR A 152 -2.40 3.11 -10.84
C THR A 152 -1.90 1.76 -11.36
N THR A 153 -0.60 1.46 -11.20
CA THR A 153 0.05 0.29 -11.81
C THR A 153 0.33 -0.86 -10.84
N ASN A 154 0.34 -0.58 -9.54
CA ASN A 154 0.63 -1.57 -8.51
C ASN A 154 -0.47 -1.59 -7.45
N GLU A 155 -1.30 -2.63 -7.44
CA GLU A 155 -2.42 -2.80 -6.51
C GLU A 155 -2.02 -2.96 -5.03
N HIS A 156 -0.76 -3.30 -4.76
CA HIS A 156 -0.21 -3.44 -3.41
C HIS A 156 0.48 -2.17 -2.91
N ASP A 157 0.49 -1.13 -3.72
CA ASP A 157 1.04 0.17 -3.36
C ASP A 157 0.06 0.94 -2.48
N ILE A 158 0.56 1.64 -1.46
CA ILE A 158 -0.30 2.42 -0.58
C ILE A 158 -1.01 3.52 -1.35
N MET A 159 -0.39 4.10 -2.39
CA MET A 159 -0.97 5.13 -3.23
C MET A 159 -1.84 4.56 -4.37
N TYR A 160 -2.14 3.26 -4.39
CA TYR A 160 -3.16 2.74 -5.30
C TYR A 160 -4.54 3.29 -4.90
N PRO A 161 -5.32 3.85 -5.85
CA PRO A 161 -6.50 4.65 -5.55
C PRO A 161 -7.69 3.88 -4.96
N ARG A 162 -7.71 2.55 -5.11
CA ARG A 162 -8.77 1.72 -4.51
C ARG A 162 -8.23 1.07 -3.25
N ASN A 163 -9.04 1.06 -2.21
CA ASN A 163 -8.74 0.26 -1.04
C ASN A 163 -9.01 -1.23 -1.33
N LEU A 164 -7.93 -2.02 -1.40
CA LEU A 164 -7.96 -3.46 -1.66
C LEU A 164 -7.69 -4.29 -0.40
N GLY A 165 -7.66 -3.66 0.77
CA GLY A 165 -7.47 -4.31 2.06
C GLY A 165 -6.04 -4.18 2.61
N PRO A 166 -5.71 -4.91 3.69
CA PRO A 166 -4.49 -4.74 4.47
C PRO A 166 -3.20 -5.20 3.77
N THR A 167 -3.25 -5.42 2.46
CA THR A 167 -2.08 -5.83 1.66
C THR A 167 -1.35 -4.65 1.02
N GLN A 168 -1.98 -3.48 1.00
CA GLN A 168 -1.40 -2.23 0.54
C GLN A 168 -0.42 -1.68 1.58
N ARG A 169 0.72 -1.14 1.11
CA ARG A 169 1.81 -0.62 1.95
C ARG A 169 2.68 0.36 1.18
N ILE A 170 3.48 1.17 1.88
CA ILE A 170 4.52 2.00 1.25
C ILE A 170 5.49 1.09 0.48
N THR A 171 5.72 1.41 -0.79
CA THR A 171 6.61 0.68 -1.69
C THR A 171 7.80 1.54 -2.11
N GLY A 172 8.75 0.92 -2.83
CA GLY A 172 9.86 1.66 -3.43
C GLY A 172 9.39 2.72 -4.43
N TRP A 173 8.22 2.55 -5.06
CA TRP A 173 7.67 3.56 -5.97
C TRP A 173 7.31 4.83 -5.20
N ASP A 174 6.60 4.70 -4.08
CA ASP A 174 6.24 5.85 -3.23
C ASP A 174 7.47 6.64 -2.82
N LEU A 175 8.48 5.94 -2.31
CA LEU A 175 9.70 6.58 -1.82
C LEU A 175 10.50 7.30 -2.92
N GLN A 176 10.50 6.77 -4.14
CA GLN A 176 11.20 7.39 -5.28
C GLN A 176 10.47 8.60 -5.85
N ASN A 177 9.17 8.71 -5.62
CA ASN A 177 8.33 9.80 -6.14
C ASN A 177 8.04 10.89 -5.09
N LEU A 178 8.62 10.79 -3.89
CA LEU A 178 8.57 11.88 -2.91
C LEU A 178 9.30 13.11 -3.44
N PRO A 179 8.81 14.33 -3.13
CA PRO A 179 9.43 15.58 -3.59
C PRO A 179 10.69 15.96 -2.81
N PHE A 180 11.20 15.08 -1.94
CA PHE A 180 12.38 15.29 -1.12
C PHE A 180 13.28 14.05 -1.14
N THR A 181 14.55 14.24 -0.81
CA THR A 181 15.55 13.17 -0.86
C THR A 181 15.31 12.10 0.21
N VAL A 182 15.09 10.86 -0.21
CA VAL A 182 15.04 9.68 0.66
C VAL A 182 16.43 9.05 0.79
N LYS A 183 16.79 8.59 2.00
CA LYS A 183 18.08 7.92 2.25
C LYS A 183 18.22 6.66 1.39
N PRO A 184 19.37 6.42 0.72
CA PRO A 184 19.57 5.22 -0.09
C PRO A 184 19.37 3.89 0.67
N SER A 185 19.71 3.85 1.97
CA SER A 185 19.48 2.66 2.81
C SER A 185 18.00 2.31 2.93
N VAL A 186 17.13 3.32 3.08
CA VAL A 186 15.67 3.13 3.15
C VAL A 186 15.12 2.60 1.82
N LEU A 187 15.61 3.12 0.69
CA LEU A 187 15.23 2.64 -0.64
C LEU A 187 15.61 1.17 -0.84
N SER A 188 16.81 0.77 -0.38
CA SER A 188 17.26 -0.62 -0.41
C SER A 188 16.38 -1.52 0.45
N ASP A 189 16.16 -1.13 1.72
CA ASP A 189 15.39 -1.90 2.69
C ASP A 189 13.96 -2.17 2.17
N VAL A 190 13.26 -1.14 1.67
CA VAL A 190 11.91 -1.31 1.13
C VAL A 190 11.91 -2.12 -0.16
N SER A 191 12.94 -1.98 -1.01
CA SER A 191 13.04 -2.79 -2.23
C SER A 191 13.17 -4.29 -1.91
N ASP A 192 13.98 -4.65 -0.91
CA ASP A 192 14.18 -6.04 -0.48
C ASP A 192 12.89 -6.65 0.08
N HIS A 193 12.13 -5.88 0.86
CA HIS A 193 10.81 -6.30 1.38
C HIS A 193 9.72 -6.32 0.29
N SER A 194 9.83 -5.49 -0.75
CA SER A 194 8.90 -5.50 -1.88
C SER A 194 9.07 -6.75 -2.75
N SER A 195 10.31 -7.20 -2.97
CA SER A 195 10.62 -8.44 -3.71
C SER A 195 10.30 -9.71 -2.93
N ASN A 196 10.36 -9.65 -1.59
CA ASN A 196 10.09 -10.79 -0.71
C ASN A 196 8.64 -10.83 -0.20
N TRP A 197 7.68 -10.52 -1.06
CA TRP A 197 6.24 -10.50 -0.75
C TRP A 197 5.72 -11.77 -0.03
N LEU A 198 6.40 -12.90 -0.16
CA LEU A 198 6.10 -14.17 0.50
C LEU A 198 6.55 -14.25 1.98
N ASP A 199 6.96 -13.13 2.61
CA ASP A 199 7.36 -13.15 4.01
C ASP A 199 6.19 -13.60 4.93
N SER A 200 6.53 -14.34 5.98
CA SER A 200 5.59 -15.12 6.81
C SER A 200 4.49 -14.29 7.47
N GLN A 201 4.77 -13.03 7.81
CA GLN A 201 3.77 -12.09 8.34
C GLN A 201 2.77 -11.65 7.27
N ASN A 202 3.19 -11.51 6.02
CA ASN A 202 2.32 -11.16 4.90
C ASN A 202 1.45 -12.34 4.46
N VAL A 203 1.98 -13.56 4.42
CA VAL A 203 1.17 -14.76 4.17
C VAL A 203 0.11 -14.94 5.27
N SER A 204 0.48 -14.71 6.53
CA SER A 204 -0.46 -14.73 7.65
C SER A 204 -1.53 -13.62 7.54
N ASN A 205 -1.14 -12.38 7.23
CA ASN A 205 -2.08 -11.27 7.05
C ASN A 205 -2.99 -11.48 5.82
N GLN A 206 -2.47 -12.06 4.73
CA GLN A 206 -3.26 -12.41 3.54
C GLN A 206 -4.23 -13.55 3.80
N MET A 207 -3.80 -14.63 4.48
CA MET A 207 -4.69 -15.72 4.90
C MET A 207 -5.77 -15.19 5.86
N THR A 208 -5.38 -14.33 6.79
CA THR A 208 -6.32 -13.73 7.75
C THR A 208 -7.30 -12.78 7.07
N ALA A 209 -6.86 -11.99 6.09
CA ALA A 209 -7.71 -11.16 5.24
C ALA A 209 -8.67 -12.01 4.40
N TRP A 210 -8.18 -13.12 3.81
CA TRP A 210 -9.01 -14.10 3.09
C TRP A 210 -10.03 -14.80 3.98
N LEU A 211 -9.73 -15.00 5.26
CA LEU A 211 -10.66 -15.57 6.25
C LEU A 211 -11.63 -14.53 6.82
N ALA A 212 -11.25 -13.25 6.85
CA ALA A 212 -12.08 -12.15 7.32
C ALA A 212 -13.18 -11.76 6.32
N ILE A 213 -12.94 -11.91 5.00
CA ILE A 213 -13.97 -11.70 3.97
C ILE A 213 -15.18 -12.63 4.19
N PRO A 214 -15.04 -13.98 4.30
CA PRO A 214 -16.16 -14.87 4.59
C PRO A 214 -16.91 -14.49 5.86
N ALA A 215 -16.22 -14.05 6.92
CA ALA A 215 -16.85 -13.71 8.21
C ALA A 215 -17.91 -12.58 8.10
N LYS A 216 -17.83 -11.74 7.07
CA LYS A 216 -18.77 -10.63 6.81
C LYS A 216 -19.81 -10.93 5.72
N VAL A 217 -19.75 -12.12 5.08
CA VAL A 217 -20.67 -12.53 4.02
C VAL A 217 -21.87 -13.30 4.60
N PRO A 218 -23.11 -13.09 4.12
CA PRO A 218 -24.30 -13.81 4.60
C PRO A 218 -24.13 -15.33 4.55
N ARG A 219 -24.67 -16.04 5.57
CA ARG A 219 -24.58 -17.51 5.76
C ARG A 219 -24.86 -18.36 4.52
N ILE A 220 -25.67 -17.88 3.57
CA ILE A 220 -26.00 -18.56 2.31
C ILE A 220 -24.75 -18.89 1.47
N PHE A 221 -23.72 -18.05 1.47
CA PHE A 221 -22.51 -18.30 0.69
C PHE A 221 -21.62 -19.41 1.28
N TYR A 222 -21.70 -19.66 2.59
CA TYR A 222 -20.99 -20.79 3.21
C TYR A 222 -21.52 -22.14 2.72
N HIS A 223 -22.82 -22.25 2.45
CA HIS A 223 -23.40 -23.47 1.88
C HIS A 223 -22.93 -23.70 0.42
N LEU A 224 -22.74 -22.62 -0.34
CA LEU A 224 -22.19 -22.69 -1.70
C LEU A 224 -20.72 -23.10 -1.72
N ILE A 225 -19.88 -22.51 -0.85
CA ILE A 225 -18.45 -22.82 -0.76
C ILE A 225 -18.23 -24.24 -0.18
N ALA A 226 -18.97 -24.63 0.86
CA ALA A 226 -18.92 -25.98 1.40
C ALA A 226 -19.40 -27.03 0.38
N GLY A 227 -20.41 -26.69 -0.44
CA GLY A 227 -20.85 -27.51 -1.56
C GLY A 227 -19.76 -27.69 -2.63
N LEU A 228 -19.07 -26.61 -3.00
CA LEU A 228 -17.97 -26.63 -3.97
C LEU A 228 -16.75 -27.42 -3.46
N LEU A 229 -16.35 -27.21 -2.20
CA LEU A 229 -15.25 -27.96 -1.57
C LEU A 229 -15.59 -29.45 -1.42
N GLY A 230 -16.84 -29.78 -1.09
CA GLY A 230 -17.34 -31.16 -1.06
C GLY A 230 -17.24 -31.82 -2.44
N MET A 231 -17.66 -31.13 -3.49
CA MET A 231 -17.59 -31.61 -4.88
C MET A 231 -16.15 -31.83 -5.35
N VAL A 232 -15.23 -30.92 -5.03
CA VAL A 232 -13.80 -31.06 -5.36
C VAL A 232 -13.18 -32.26 -4.63
N THR A 233 -13.52 -32.45 -3.36
CA THR A 233 -13.03 -33.60 -2.57
C THR A 233 -13.52 -34.92 -3.15
N ILE A 234 -14.81 -34.99 -3.54
CA ILE A 234 -15.38 -36.18 -4.20
C ILE A 234 -14.69 -36.46 -5.54
N ALA A 235 -14.42 -35.43 -6.35
CA ALA A 235 -13.74 -35.57 -7.62
C ALA A 235 -12.29 -36.10 -7.46
N ILE A 236 -11.55 -35.62 -6.45
CA ILE A 236 -10.20 -36.09 -6.15
C ILE A 236 -10.23 -37.56 -5.72
N VAL A 237 -11.13 -37.94 -4.80
CA VAL A 237 -11.26 -39.33 -4.34
C VAL A 237 -11.66 -40.25 -5.49
N ALA A 238 -12.60 -39.85 -6.35
CA ALA A 238 -13.00 -40.61 -7.53
C ALA A 238 -11.82 -40.81 -8.49
N THR A 239 -11.02 -39.77 -8.72
CA THR A 239 -9.84 -39.84 -9.60
C THR A 239 -8.79 -40.79 -9.06
N ILE A 240 -8.52 -40.77 -7.75
CA ILE A 240 -7.59 -41.70 -7.07
C ILE A 240 -8.09 -43.15 -7.15
N LEU A 241 -9.39 -43.38 -6.95
CA LEU A 241 -9.98 -44.72 -7.04
C LEU A 241 -9.97 -45.28 -8.47
N LEU A 242 -10.23 -44.43 -9.47
CA LEU A 242 -10.18 -44.81 -10.88
C LEU A 242 -8.75 -45.10 -11.34
N THR A 243 -7.76 -44.29 -10.93
CA THR A 243 -6.35 -44.57 -11.21
C THR A 243 -5.87 -45.85 -10.51
N ARG A 244 -6.23 -46.08 -9.23
CA ARG A 244 -5.91 -47.35 -8.55
C ARG A 244 -6.51 -48.57 -9.25
N ARG A 245 -7.76 -48.51 -9.72
CA ARG A 245 -8.37 -49.61 -10.49
C ARG A 245 -7.64 -49.87 -11.81
N SER A 246 -7.19 -48.82 -12.49
CA SER A 246 -6.44 -48.96 -13.74
C SER A 246 -5.07 -49.61 -13.54
N VAL A 247 -4.37 -49.27 -12.46
CA VAL A 247 -3.07 -49.87 -12.10
C VAL A 247 -3.21 -51.34 -11.72
N VAL A 248 -4.22 -51.69 -10.90
CA VAL A 248 -4.49 -53.10 -10.55
C VAL A 248 -4.85 -53.91 -11.79
N SER A 249 -5.64 -53.35 -12.72
CA SER A 249 -5.96 -54.03 -13.98
C SER A 249 -4.73 -54.22 -14.88
N ALA A 250 -3.83 -53.24 -14.92
CA ALA A 250 -2.57 -53.33 -15.67
C ALA A 250 -1.62 -54.37 -15.06
N GLU A 251 -1.49 -54.41 -13.73
CA GLU A 251 -0.71 -55.44 -13.03
C GLU A 251 -1.29 -56.85 -13.21
N GLN A 252 -2.61 -57.00 -13.19
CA GLN A 252 -3.27 -58.29 -13.44
C GLN A 252 -3.00 -58.78 -14.87
N ARG A 253 -3.06 -57.87 -15.86
CA ARG A 253 -2.72 -58.18 -17.26
C ARG A 253 -1.24 -58.55 -17.40
N ALA A 254 -0.34 -57.81 -16.76
CA ALA A 254 1.10 -58.11 -16.79
C ALA A 254 1.43 -59.48 -16.17
N LYS A 255 0.78 -59.85 -15.06
CA LYS A 255 0.93 -61.18 -14.43
C LYS A 255 0.41 -62.31 -15.33
N ASN A 256 -0.73 -62.12 -15.99
CA ASN A 256 -1.28 -63.11 -16.93
C ASN A 256 -0.40 -63.29 -18.19
N PHE A 257 0.28 -62.23 -18.65
CA PHE A 257 1.25 -62.32 -19.74
C PHE A 257 2.54 -63.03 -19.33
N ALA A 258 3.00 -62.84 -18.09
CA ALA A 258 4.19 -63.51 -17.56
C ALA A 258 4.00 -65.02 -17.34
N SER A 259 2.77 -65.48 -17.07
CA SER A 259 2.44 -66.91 -16.91
C SER A 259 2.24 -67.68 -18.23
N LEU A 260 2.36 -67.00 -19.38
CA LEU A 260 2.21 -67.59 -20.72
C LEU A 260 3.57 -67.82 -21.43
N LYS A 261 4.70 -67.62 -20.71
CA LYS A 261 6.05 -68.05 -21.11
C LYS A 261 6.47 -69.25 -20.29
#